data_AF-A0AAJ3IWR6-F1
#
_entry.id   AF-A0AAJ3IWR6-F1
#
_cell.length_a   1.000
_cell.length_b   1.000
_cell.length_c   1.000
_cell.angle_alpha   90.00
_cell.angle_beta   90.00
_cell.angle_gamma   90.00
#
_symmetry.space_group_name_H-M   'P 1'
#
loop_
_entity.id
_entity.type
_entity.pdbx_description
1 polymer ?
#
loop_
_entity_poly.entity_id
_entity_poly.type
_entity_poly.pdbx_seq_one_letter_code
_entity_poly.pdbx_strand_id
1 'polypeptide(L)'
;MSKKDKKEIQTLIYRYSGPRANIGYTFEPLRYRDTDEPKLEEIIFIYADDFDIVLSALKSKYPLDDPDTGETYEAFDPCWDNPIPESIWHEILTELDAWPAKEPELRIFIDSFIAWVRAHLKRANGIIVTGNL
;
A
#
# COMPACT_ATOMS: atom_id res chain seq x y z
N MET A 1 -36.11 1.95 6.42
CA MET A 1 -35.04 0.94 6.25
C MET A 1 -33.76 1.68 5.92
N SER A 2 -32.83 1.79 6.86
CA SER A 2 -31.53 2.41 6.61
C SER A 2 -30.75 1.53 5.62
N LYS A 3 -30.29 2.09 4.50
CA LYS A 3 -29.33 1.39 3.64
C LYS A 3 -28.09 1.17 4.50
N LYS A 4 -27.81 -0.08 4.88
CA LYS A 4 -26.48 -0.42 5.38
C LYS A 4 -25.53 -0.18 4.21
N ASP A 5 -24.74 0.87 4.29
CA ASP A 5 -23.63 1.07 3.36
C ASP A 5 -22.78 -0.21 3.41
N LYS A 6 -22.63 -0.87 2.26
CA LYS A 6 -21.71 -2.00 2.16
C LYS A 6 -20.32 -1.42 2.39
N LYS A 7 -19.61 -1.95 3.39
CA LYS A 7 -18.19 -1.66 3.56
C LYS A 7 -17.48 -2.21 2.33
N GLU A 8 -16.76 -1.34 1.63
CA GLU A 8 -15.96 -1.67 0.45
C GLU A 8 -14.55 -1.16 0.67
N ILE A 9 -13.56 -1.83 0.07
CA ILE A 9 -12.17 -1.38 0.08
C ILE A 9 -12.09 -0.01 -0.57
N GLN A 10 -11.41 0.93 0.08
CA GLN A 10 -11.21 2.26 -0.47
C GLN A 10 -10.24 2.19 -1.65
N THR A 11 -10.64 2.67 -2.82
CA THR A 11 -9.73 2.79 -3.96
C THR A 11 -9.12 4.19 -4.01
N LEU A 12 -7.79 4.28 -4.00
CA LEU A 12 -7.08 5.52 -4.33
C LEU A 12 -6.85 5.56 -5.85
N ILE A 13 -7.27 6.66 -6.47
CA ILE A 13 -7.23 6.86 -7.92
C ILE A 13 -6.43 8.14 -8.21
N TYR A 14 -5.54 8.06 -9.19
CA TYR A 14 -4.86 9.21 -9.75
C TYR A 14 -5.32 9.50 -11.18
N ARG A 15 -5.02 8.62 -12.13
CA ARG A 15 -5.32 8.75 -13.56
C ARG A 15 -6.20 7.63 -14.09
N TYR A 16 -6.39 6.55 -13.34
CA TYR A 16 -7.14 5.41 -13.82
C TYR A 16 -8.57 5.79 -14.26
N SER A 17 -8.84 5.59 -15.55
CA SER A 17 -10.14 5.83 -16.18
C SER A 17 -10.73 4.59 -16.84
N GLY A 18 -10.14 3.42 -16.59
CA GLY A 18 -10.50 2.13 -17.20
C GLY A 18 -11.70 1.44 -16.53
N PRO A 19 -12.15 0.30 -17.08
CA PRO A 19 -13.21 -0.51 -16.46
C PRO A 19 -12.70 -1.12 -15.15
N ARG A 20 -13.50 -1.18 -14.08
CA ARG A 20 -13.10 -1.81 -12.80
C ARG A 20 -12.77 -3.31 -12.98
N ALA A 21 -11.56 -3.61 -13.43
CA ALA A 21 -11.04 -4.96 -13.61
C ALA A 21 -10.32 -5.48 -12.35
N ASN A 22 -10.17 -4.60 -11.35
CA ASN A 22 -9.51 -4.85 -10.07
C ASN A 22 -8.06 -5.36 -10.20
N ILE A 23 -7.38 -5.03 -11.31
CA ILE A 23 -5.95 -5.32 -11.48
C ILE A 23 -5.12 -4.19 -10.87
N GLY A 24 -4.29 -4.53 -9.89
CA GLY A 24 -3.54 -3.57 -9.11
C GLY A 24 -3.03 -4.18 -7.82
N TYR A 25 -3.02 -3.36 -6.77
CA TYR A 25 -2.36 -3.68 -5.52
C TYR A 25 -3.24 -3.31 -4.33
N THR A 26 -3.38 -4.23 -3.38
CA THR A 26 -3.97 -3.97 -2.08
C THR A 26 -2.90 -3.67 -1.04
N PHE A 27 -3.20 -2.73 -0.14
CA PHE A 27 -2.36 -2.40 1.00
C PHE A 27 -3.16 -2.69 2.26
N GLU A 28 -2.55 -3.43 3.17
CA GLU A 28 -3.17 -3.77 4.44
C GLU A 28 -2.18 -3.73 5.60
N PRO A 29 -2.62 -3.41 6.83
CA PRO A 29 -1.74 -3.34 7.98
C PRO A 29 -1.17 -4.71 8.32
N LEU A 30 0.16 -4.81 8.36
CA LEU A 30 0.86 -6.01 8.84
C LEU A 30 0.89 -5.96 10.38
N ARG A 31 0.32 -6.96 11.05
CA ARG A 31 0.38 -7.10 12.52
C ARG A 31 0.92 -8.48 12.85
N TYR A 32 2.10 -8.54 13.44
CA TYR A 32 2.72 -9.82 13.76
C TYR A 32 1.92 -10.58 14.80
N ARG A 33 1.70 -11.87 14.54
CA ARG A 33 1.00 -12.80 15.45
C ARG A 33 -0.44 -12.42 15.75
N ASP A 34 -0.98 -11.41 15.06
CA ASP A 34 -2.40 -11.12 15.06
C ASP A 34 -3.09 -12.06 14.08
N THR A 35 -4.18 -12.68 14.52
CA THR A 35 -4.97 -13.60 13.69
C THR A 35 -6.22 -12.94 13.14
N ASP A 36 -6.51 -11.71 13.58
CA ASP A 36 -7.66 -10.96 13.08
C ASP A 36 -7.35 -10.42 11.68
N GLU A 37 -8.19 -10.79 10.72
CA GLU A 37 -8.11 -10.22 9.36
C GLU A 37 -8.33 -8.69 9.42
N PRO A 38 -7.57 -7.91 8.62
CA PRO A 38 -7.77 -6.48 8.52
C PRO A 38 -9.20 -6.17 8.04
N LYS A 39 -9.83 -5.17 8.66
CA LYS A 39 -11.17 -4.77 8.24
C LYS A 39 -11.08 -4.08 6.87
N LEU A 40 -12.13 -4.18 6.05
CA LEU A 40 -12.17 -3.53 4.73
C LEU A 40 -11.88 -2.03 4.77
N GLU A 41 -12.27 -1.33 5.85
CA GLU A 41 -11.95 0.09 6.07
C GLU A 41 -10.47 0.39 6.35
N GLU A 42 -9.68 -0.62 6.67
CA GLU A 42 -8.23 -0.55 6.89
C GLU A 42 -7.45 -0.97 5.66
N ILE A 43 -8.10 -1.24 4.53
CA ILE A 43 -7.47 -1.68 3.28
C ILE A 43 -7.68 -0.60 2.23
N ILE A 44 -6.63 -0.30 1.46
CA ILE A 44 -6.75 0.47 0.22
C ILE A 44 -6.35 -0.36 -0.98
N PHE A 45 -6.91 0.00 -2.12
CA PHE A 45 -6.54 -0.54 -3.42
C PHE A 45 -6.03 0.58 -4.32
N ILE A 46 -4.98 0.29 -5.10
CA ILE A 46 -4.43 1.18 -6.12
C ILE A 46 -4.37 0.40 -7.44
N TYR A 47 -4.92 0.97 -8.51
CA TYR A 47 -4.81 0.38 -9.84
C TYR A 47 -3.36 0.34 -10.30
N ALA A 48 -2.97 -0.70 -11.04
CA ALA A 48 -1.61 -0.84 -11.54
C ALA A 48 -1.12 0.42 -12.30
N ASP A 49 -1.98 1.02 -13.12
CA ASP A 49 -1.67 2.23 -13.90
C ASP A 49 -1.38 3.47 -13.04
N ASP A 50 -1.89 3.51 -11.80
CA ASP A 50 -1.67 4.60 -10.85
C ASP A 50 -0.51 4.32 -9.89
N PHE A 51 0.11 3.14 -9.99
CA PHE A 51 1.00 2.63 -8.96
C PHE A 51 2.49 2.94 -9.18
N ASP A 52 2.92 3.27 -10.40
CA ASP A 52 4.33 3.31 -10.81
C ASP A 52 5.27 4.06 -9.85
N ILE A 53 4.85 5.22 -9.33
CA ILE A 53 5.67 6.03 -8.42
C ILE A 53 5.84 5.33 -7.07
N VAL A 54 4.77 4.78 -6.53
CA VAL A 54 4.82 4.02 -5.28
C VAL A 54 5.61 2.73 -5.51
N LEU A 55 5.35 2.00 -6.60
CA LEU A 55 6.06 0.78 -6.98
C LEU A 55 7.58 1.00 -7.05
N SER A 56 8.01 2.11 -7.65
CA SER A 56 9.43 2.45 -7.74
C SER A 56 10.06 2.66 -6.36
N ALA A 57 9.35 3.32 -5.44
CA ALA A 57 9.81 3.52 -4.08
C ALA A 57 9.82 2.23 -3.25
N LEU A 58 8.92 1.27 -3.53
CA LEU A 58 8.95 -0.04 -2.89
C LEU A 58 10.10 -0.90 -3.42
N LYS A 59 10.23 -1.03 -4.74
CA LYS A 59 11.24 -1.88 -5.39
C LYS A 59 12.66 -1.50 -5.01
N SER A 60 12.94 -0.22 -4.75
CA SER A 60 14.26 0.26 -4.36
C SER A 60 14.72 -0.23 -2.98
N LYS A 61 13.79 -0.75 -2.16
CA LYS A 61 14.08 -1.23 -0.80
C LYS A 61 14.48 -2.69 -0.72
N TYR A 62 14.20 -3.46 -1.76
CA TYR A 62 14.55 -4.87 -1.78
C TYR A 62 16.06 -5.07 -2.00
N PRO A 63 16.66 -6.11 -1.39
CA PRO A 63 16.02 -7.18 -0.62
C PRO A 63 15.56 -6.75 0.78
N LEU A 64 14.54 -7.44 1.31
CA LEU A 64 13.97 -7.18 2.64
C LEU A 64 13.90 -8.46 3.47
N ASP A 65 14.29 -8.37 4.75
CA ASP A 65 14.09 -9.44 5.72
C ASP A 65 12.78 -9.20 6.47
N ASP A 66 11.95 -10.23 6.60
CA ASP A 66 10.77 -10.21 7.47
C ASP A 66 11.18 -10.48 8.93
N PRO A 67 11.00 -9.50 9.83
CA PRO A 67 11.33 -9.63 11.24
C PRO A 67 10.57 -10.73 12.01
N ASP A 68 9.40 -11.18 11.55
CA ASP A 68 8.61 -12.20 12.27
C ASP A 68 8.94 -13.63 11.82
N THR A 69 9.14 -13.84 10.51
CA THR A 69 9.44 -15.16 9.94
C THR A 69 10.94 -15.42 9.77
N GLY A 70 11.74 -14.35 9.63
CA GLY A 70 13.16 -14.42 9.26
C GLY A 70 13.39 -14.73 7.77
N GLU A 71 12.33 -14.73 6.95
CA GLU A 71 12.43 -14.92 5.50
C GLU A 71 13.00 -13.68 4.81
N THR A 72 13.85 -13.88 3.81
CA THR A 72 14.36 -12.80 2.96
C THR A 72 13.58 -12.78 1.64
N TYR A 73 12.97 -11.64 1.35
CA TYR A 73 12.34 -11.34 0.07
C TYR A 73 13.36 -10.65 -0.83
N GLU A 74 13.80 -11.32 -1.88
CA GLU A 74 14.86 -10.82 -2.78
C GLU A 74 14.40 -9.65 -3.66
N ALA A 75 13.11 -9.63 -4.03
CA ALA A 75 12.52 -8.62 -4.89
C ALA A 75 11.02 -8.48 -4.62
N PHE A 76 10.46 -7.35 -5.03
CA PHE A 76 9.01 -7.14 -5.02
C PHE A 76 8.31 -8.08 -6.03
N ASP A 77 7.34 -8.85 -5.57
CA ASP A 77 6.54 -9.77 -6.38
C ASP A 77 5.21 -9.11 -6.79
N PRO A 78 4.96 -8.87 -8.09
CA PRO A 78 3.72 -8.24 -8.55
C PRO A 78 2.47 -9.14 -8.47
N CYS A 79 2.62 -10.43 -8.16
CA CYS A 79 1.54 -11.41 -8.16
C CYS A 79 1.21 -11.97 -6.77
N TRP A 80 1.98 -11.58 -5.74
CA TRP A 80 1.91 -12.16 -4.39
C TRP A 80 2.07 -11.11 -3.29
N ASP A 81 2.14 -11.59 -2.05
CA ASP A 81 2.30 -10.78 -0.85
C ASP A 81 3.73 -10.28 -0.69
N ASN A 82 3.83 -9.00 -0.31
CA ASN A 82 5.07 -8.31 -0.06
C ASN A 82 4.99 -7.66 1.33
N PRO A 83 5.35 -8.38 2.41
CA PRO A 83 5.38 -7.78 3.73
C PRO A 83 6.54 -6.79 3.83
N ILE A 84 6.24 -5.54 4.17
CA ILE A 84 7.25 -4.48 4.32
C ILE A 84 7.18 -3.95 5.75
N PRO A 85 8.26 -4.05 6.55
CA PRO A 85 8.26 -3.65 7.95
C PRO A 85 8.22 -2.12 8.11
N GLU A 86 7.74 -1.67 9.28
CA GLU A 86 7.55 -0.26 9.62
C GLU A 86 8.81 0.60 9.39
N SER A 87 9.99 0.08 9.76
CA SER A 87 11.27 0.79 9.59
C SER A 87 11.52 1.17 8.13
N ILE A 88 11.21 0.27 7.20
CA ILE A 88 11.40 0.47 5.76
C ILE A 88 10.34 1.43 5.22
N TRP A 89 9.11 1.37 5.73
CA TRP A 89 8.08 2.34 5.38
C TRP A 89 8.46 3.77 5.75
N HIS A 90 9.14 4.00 6.87
CA HIS A 90 9.60 5.36 7.21
C HIS A 90 10.55 5.93 6.14
N GLU A 91 11.39 5.09 5.54
CA GLU A 91 12.24 5.51 4.41
C GLU A 91 11.43 5.78 3.14
N ILE A 92 10.51 4.87 2.78
CA ILE A 92 9.61 5.03 1.62
C ILE A 92 8.80 6.33 1.74
N LEU A 93 8.24 6.61 2.92
CA LEU A 93 7.47 7.82 3.19
C LEU A 93 8.33 9.09 3.03
N THR A 94 9.60 9.03 3.42
CA THR A 94 10.54 10.14 3.23
C THR A 94 10.78 10.41 1.74
N GLU A 95 10.96 9.37 0.94
CA GLU A 95 11.12 9.50 -0.53
C GLU A 95 9.86 10.06 -1.20
N LEU A 96 8.67 9.58 -0.80
CA LEU A 96 7.40 10.04 -1.34
C LEU A 96 7.04 11.48 -0.92
N ASP A 97 7.38 11.89 0.31
CA ASP A 97 7.24 13.29 0.74
C ASP A 97 8.12 14.23 -0.11
N ALA A 98 9.34 13.81 -0.42
CA ALA A 98 10.29 14.59 -1.22
C ALA A 98 10.02 14.51 -2.75
N TRP A 99 9.07 13.67 -3.19
CA TRP A 99 8.83 13.45 -4.62
C TRP A 99 8.38 14.73 -5.33
N PRO A 100 9.04 15.14 -6.44
CA PRO A 100 8.74 16.38 -7.15
C PRO A 100 7.52 16.21 -8.06
N ALA A 101 6.33 16.07 -7.46
CA ALA A 101 5.07 16.01 -8.19
C ALA A 101 4.79 17.33 -8.92
N LYS A 102 4.92 17.31 -10.25
CA LYS A 102 4.67 18.49 -11.11
C LYS A 102 3.18 18.79 -11.27
N GLU A 103 2.34 17.76 -11.14
CA GLU A 103 0.89 17.84 -11.28
C GLU A 103 0.23 17.86 -9.90
N PRO A 104 -0.68 18.83 -9.62
CA PRO A 104 -1.37 18.91 -8.33
C PRO A 104 -2.11 17.62 -7.95
N GLU A 105 -2.75 16.97 -8.92
CA GLU A 105 -3.52 15.73 -8.73
C GLU A 105 -2.61 14.58 -8.28
N LEU A 106 -1.38 14.52 -8.81
CA LEU A 106 -0.39 13.54 -8.37
C LEU A 106 0.02 13.79 -6.92
N ARG A 107 0.26 15.06 -6.54
CA ARG A 107 0.62 15.41 -5.17
C ARG A 107 -0.50 15.01 -4.20
N ILE A 108 -1.76 15.27 -4.55
CA ILE A 108 -2.93 14.87 -3.76
C ILE A 108 -3.00 13.34 -3.58
N PHE A 109 -2.75 12.58 -4.64
CA PHE A 109 -2.70 11.12 -4.59
C PHE A 109 -1.61 10.63 -3.63
N ILE A 110 -0.38 11.14 -3.79
CA ILE A 110 0.75 10.77 -2.92
C ILE A 110 0.48 11.16 -1.46
N ASP A 111 -0.04 12.38 -1.21
CA ASP A 111 -0.38 12.84 0.15
C ASP A 111 -1.44 11.95 0.80
N SER A 112 -2.46 11.55 0.04
CA SER A 112 -3.53 10.66 0.52
C SER A 112 -2.98 9.28 0.88
N PHE A 113 -2.10 8.74 0.04
CA PHE A 113 -1.41 7.47 0.30
C PHE A 113 -0.51 7.56 1.55
N ILE A 114 0.35 8.59 1.64
CA ILE A 114 1.24 8.83 2.79
C ILE A 114 0.44 8.96 4.08
N ALA A 115 -0.66 9.73 4.06
CA ALA A 115 -1.52 9.92 5.22
C ALA A 115 -2.13 8.59 5.69
N TRP A 116 -2.58 7.76 4.75
CA TRP A 116 -3.11 6.44 5.05
C TRP A 116 -2.05 5.52 5.68
N VAL A 117 -0.85 5.44 5.10
CA VAL A 117 0.24 4.59 5.63
C VAL A 117 0.62 5.06 7.04
N ARG A 118 0.86 6.36 7.23
CA ARG A 118 1.18 6.94 8.55
C ARG A 118 0.11 6.67 9.60
N ALA A 119 -1.16 6.70 9.22
CA ALA A 119 -2.25 6.41 10.15
C ALA A 119 -2.24 4.94 10.61
N HIS A 120 -1.94 4.00 9.70
CA HIS A 120 -1.95 2.57 9.99
C HIS A 120 -0.70 2.10 10.74
N LEU A 121 0.48 2.64 10.41
CA LEU A 121 1.73 2.31 11.10
C LEU A 121 1.73 2.68 12.59
N LYS A 122 0.86 3.58 13.06
CA LYS A 122 0.69 3.84 14.51
C LYS A 122 0.28 2.61 15.33
N ARG A 123 -0.25 1.57 14.66
CA ARG A 123 -0.85 0.37 15.28
C ARG A 123 -0.53 -0.91 14.51
N ALA A 124 0.47 -0.88 13.63
CA ALA A 124 0.86 -1.98 12.78
C ALA A 124 2.38 -2.08 12.74
N ASN A 125 2.90 -3.28 12.51
CA ASN A 125 4.33 -3.55 12.42
C ASN A 125 4.88 -3.30 11.01
N GLY A 126 4.01 -3.00 10.06
CA GLY A 126 4.34 -2.75 8.65
C GLY A 126 3.06 -2.64 7.83
N ILE A 127 3.20 -2.73 6.52
CA ILE A 127 2.09 -2.87 5.56
C ILE A 127 2.46 -4.00 4.62
N ILE A 128 1.50 -4.88 4.33
CA ILE A 128 1.61 -5.88 3.27
C ILE A 128 1.09 -5.26 1.98
N VAL A 129 1.83 -5.44 0.89
CA VAL A 129 1.40 -5.09 -0.46
C VAL A 129 1.15 -6.37 -1.25
N THR A 130 -0.09 -6.59 -1.67
CA THR A 130 -0.46 -7.78 -2.46
C THR A 130 -0.83 -7.35 -3.87
N GLY A 131 -0.09 -7.86 -4.85
CA GLY A 131 -0.41 -7.63 -6.26
C GLY A 131 -1.24 -8.77 -6.86
N ASN A 132 -1.97 -8.47 -7.94
CA ASN A 132 -2.76 -9.48 -8.68
C ASN A 132 -2.61 -9.36 -10.20
N LEU A 133 -1.38 -9.04 -10.64
CA LEU A 133 -1.01 -8.88 -12.05
C LEU A 133 -0.84 -10.21 -12.79
#